data_AF-X1HLF7-F1
#
_entry.id   AF-X1HLF7-F1
#
_cell.length_a   1.000
_cell.length_b   1.000
_cell.length_c   1.000
_cell.angle_alpha   90.00
_cell.angle_beta   90.00
_cell.angle_gamma   90.00
#
_symmetry.space_group_name_H-M   'P 1'
#
loop_
_entity.id
_entity.type
_entity.pdbx_description
1 polymer ?
#
loop_
_entity_poly.entity_id
_entity_poly.type
_entity_poly.pdbx_seq_one_letter_code
_entity_poly.pdbx_strand_id
1 'polypeptide(L)'
;MLRAEGILRQVGVEFKPESDLLGAPGEMILSFEAVGLGSIDLELVYWRPWEKEPVKTYFVTVKVGSYHNNLTSTSDLSSPQLPSAFDWRWSCLYRYTGC
;
A
#
# COMPACT_ATOMS: atom_id res chain seq x y z
N MET A 1 -28.40 -11.98 -16.04
CA MET A 1 -27.35 -11.08 -16.56
C MET A 1 -26.13 -11.28 -15.66
N LEU A 2 -25.22 -12.20 -16.04
CA LEU A 2 -24.06 -12.54 -15.23
C LEU A 2 -22.94 -11.53 -15.54
N ARG A 3 -22.60 -10.67 -14.59
CA ARG A 3 -21.51 -9.69 -14.76
C ARG A 3 -20.21 -10.41 -14.44
N ALA A 4 -19.37 -10.58 -15.45
CA ALA A 4 -18.04 -11.16 -15.31
C ALA A 4 -17.24 -10.43 -14.21
N GLU A 5 -16.55 -11.24 -13.42
CA GLU A 5 -15.80 -10.84 -12.23
C GLU A 5 -14.62 -9.93 -12.63
N GLY A 6 -14.57 -8.72 -12.06
CA GLY A 6 -13.38 -7.87 -12.12
C GLY A 6 -12.33 -8.39 -11.15
N ILE A 7 -11.04 -8.15 -11.43
CA ILE A 7 -9.93 -8.42 -10.49
C ILE A 7 -9.92 -7.36 -9.38
N LEU A 8 -10.17 -6.09 -9.74
CA LEU A 8 -10.29 -4.96 -8.83
C LEU A 8 -11.68 -4.32 -8.96
N ARG A 9 -12.21 -3.84 -7.82
CA ARG A 9 -13.39 -3.00 -7.74
C ARG A 9 -12.99 -1.67 -7.16
N GLN A 10 -13.23 -0.58 -7.88
CA GLN A 10 -13.02 0.75 -7.31
C GLN A 10 -14.07 1.01 -6.22
N VAL A 11 -13.60 1.45 -5.05
CA VAL A 11 -14.45 1.67 -3.85
C VAL A 11 -14.43 3.12 -3.37
N GLY A 12 -13.47 3.93 -3.83
CA GLY A 12 -13.36 5.31 -3.37
C GLY A 12 -12.58 6.22 -4.31
N VAL A 13 -12.89 7.51 -4.20
CA VAL A 13 -12.17 8.64 -4.79
C VAL A 13 -12.15 9.74 -3.75
N GLU A 14 -10.96 10.21 -3.39
CA GLU A 14 -10.77 11.34 -2.49
C GLU A 14 -9.79 12.33 -3.11
N PHE A 15 -9.95 13.61 -2.78
CA PHE A 15 -9.01 14.66 -3.16
C PHE A 15 -8.48 15.34 -1.90
N LYS A 16 -7.17 15.31 -1.72
CA LYS A 16 -6.50 15.91 -0.58
C LYS A 16 -5.67 17.11 -1.04
N PRO A 17 -6.04 18.36 -0.68
CA PRO A 17 -5.22 19.52 -0.98
C PRO A 17 -3.91 19.48 -0.17
N GLU A 18 -2.83 20.01 -0.73
CA GLU A 18 -1.54 20.12 -0.03
C GLU A 18 -1.57 21.24 1.03
N SER A 19 -2.41 22.28 0.82
CA SER A 19 -2.62 23.37 1.77
C SER A 19 -4.00 24.03 1.58
N ASP A 20 -4.39 24.88 2.52
CA ASP A 20 -5.66 25.64 2.47
C ASP A 20 -5.61 26.88 1.55
N LEU A 21 -4.52 27.07 0.81
CA LEU A 21 -4.37 28.20 -0.11
C LEU A 21 -5.19 28.00 -1.39
N LEU A 22 -5.77 29.09 -1.89
CA LEU A 22 -6.48 29.08 -3.17
C LEU A 22 -5.52 28.74 -4.30
N GLY A 23 -5.89 27.74 -5.10
CA GLY A 23 -5.06 27.25 -6.20
C GLY A 23 -3.91 26.34 -5.76
N ALA A 24 -3.86 25.93 -4.49
CA ALA A 24 -2.91 24.91 -4.05
C ALA A 24 -3.12 23.60 -4.84
N PRO A 25 -2.04 22.90 -5.19
CA PRO A 25 -2.14 21.56 -5.75
C PRO A 25 -2.75 20.60 -4.72
N GLY A 26 -3.13 19.42 -5.19
CA GLY A 26 -3.59 18.34 -4.33
C GLY A 26 -3.41 16.97 -4.97
N GLU A 27 -3.62 15.95 -4.17
CA GLU A 27 -3.48 14.55 -4.53
C GLU A 27 -4.87 13.91 -4.71
N MET A 28 -5.03 13.16 -5.79
CA MET A 28 -6.20 12.29 -5.99
C MET A 28 -5.87 10.89 -5.49
N ILE A 29 -6.62 10.44 -4.49
CA ILE A 29 -6.50 9.11 -3.90
C ILE A 29 -7.60 8.24 -4.49
N LEU A 30 -7.20 7.18 -5.19
CA LEU A 30 -8.11 6.19 -5.77
C LEU A 30 -8.00 4.88 -4.98
N SER A 31 -9.11 4.43 -4.42
CA SER A 31 -9.15 3.22 -3.58
C SER A 31 -9.79 2.06 -4.35
N PHE A 32 -9.13 0.91 -4.31
CA PHE A 32 -9.57 -0.32 -4.97
C PHE A 32 -9.58 -1.48 -3.98
N GLU A 33 -10.60 -2.33 -4.11
CA GLU A 33 -10.73 -3.60 -3.41
C GLU A 33 -10.42 -4.74 -4.38
N ALA A 34 -9.58 -5.68 -3.95
CA ALA A 34 -9.32 -6.89 -4.72
C ALA A 34 -10.50 -7.85 -4.59
N VAL A 35 -11.18 -8.12 -5.71
CA VAL A 35 -12.38 -8.96 -5.78
C VAL A 35 -12.15 -10.25 -6.57
N GLY A 36 -11.00 -10.39 -7.25
CA GLY A 36 -10.61 -11.59 -7.97
C GLY A 36 -9.09 -11.75 -8.05
N LEU A 37 -8.63 -12.99 -8.22
CA LEU A 37 -7.21 -13.30 -8.47
C LEU A 37 -6.84 -12.97 -9.92
N GLY A 38 -5.60 -12.52 -10.14
CA GLY A 38 -5.10 -12.26 -11.49
C GLY A 38 -4.15 -11.07 -11.57
N SER A 39 -3.83 -10.64 -12.78
CA SER A 39 -3.04 -9.44 -13.06
C SER A 39 -3.88 -8.49 -13.91
N ILE A 40 -3.87 -7.21 -13.59
CA ILE A 40 -4.57 -6.16 -14.34
C ILE A 40 -3.67 -4.93 -14.49
N ASP A 41 -3.69 -4.34 -15.68
CA ASP A 41 -3.04 -3.06 -15.95
C ASP A 41 -4.05 -1.93 -15.77
N LEU A 42 -3.69 -0.94 -14.95
CA LEU A 42 -4.45 0.28 -14.77
C LEU A 42 -3.77 1.42 -15.54
N GLU A 43 -4.58 2.12 -16.33
CA GLU A 43 -4.19 3.35 -17.03
C GLU A 43 -4.93 4.53 -16.40
N LEU A 44 -4.15 5.50 -15.90
CA LEU A 44 -4.65 6.71 -15.27
C LEU A 44 -4.27 7.91 -16.13
N VAL A 45 -5.27 8.50 -16.79
CA VAL A 45 -5.09 9.62 -17.72
C VAL A 45 -5.46 10.93 -17.03
N TYR A 46 -4.46 11.80 -16.82
CA TYR A 46 -4.68 13.16 -16.37
C TYR A 46 -4.95 14.06 -17.56
N TRP A 47 -6.20 14.49 -17.69
CA TRP A 47 -6.70 15.22 -18.84
C TRP A 47 -7.85 16.16 -18.44
N ARG A 48 -7.91 17.33 -19.07
CA ARG A 48 -9.08 18.22 -19.02
C ARG A 48 -10.10 17.74 -20.06
N PRO A 49 -11.30 17.30 -19.68
CA PRO A 49 -12.24 16.63 -20.60
C PRO A 49 -12.61 17.38 -21.89
N TRP A 50 -12.37 18.70 -21.94
CA TRP A 50 -12.64 19.57 -23.09
C TRP A 50 -11.42 19.81 -24.01
N GLU A 51 -10.22 19.38 -23.63
CA GLU A 51 -9.03 19.43 -24.48
C GLU A 51 -8.94 18.17 -25.34
N LYS A 52 -8.15 18.17 -26.43
CA LYS A 52 -8.04 16.98 -27.29
C LYS A 52 -6.99 15.97 -26.84
N GLU A 53 -6.01 16.42 -26.06
CA GLU A 53 -4.82 15.63 -25.73
C GLU A 53 -4.66 15.55 -24.20
N PRO A 54 -4.22 14.39 -23.67
CA PRO A 54 -3.96 14.24 -22.24
C PRO A 54 -2.69 14.98 -21.84
N VAL A 55 -2.68 15.51 -20.62
CA VAL A 55 -1.51 16.19 -20.05
C VAL A 55 -0.47 15.16 -19.58
N LYS A 56 -0.93 14.06 -19.00
CA LYS A 56 -0.07 12.98 -18.50
C LYS A 56 -0.82 11.66 -18.40
N THR A 57 -0.13 10.55 -18.64
CA THR A 57 -0.66 9.21 -18.39
C THR A 57 0.25 8.46 -17.42
N TYR A 58 -0.35 7.70 -16.51
CA TYR A 58 0.33 6.84 -15.56
C TYR A 58 -0.17 5.41 -15.70
N PHE A 59 0.75 4.46 -15.72
CA PHE A 59 0.45 3.03 -15.88
C PHE A 59 0.92 2.26 -14.65
N VAL A 60 0.08 1.37 -14.13
CA VAL A 60 0.43 0.48 -13.03
C VAL A 60 -0.15 -0.91 -13.22
N THR A 61 0.69 -1.94 -13.11
CA THR A 61 0.25 -3.34 -13.12
C THR A 61 0.00 -3.81 -11.69
N VAL A 62 -1.22 -4.24 -11.41
CA VAL A 62 -1.63 -4.79 -10.12
C VAL A 62 -1.77 -6.30 -10.24
N LYS A 63 -1.08 -7.04 -9.38
CA LYS A 63 -1.14 -8.50 -9.30
C LYS A 63 -1.78 -8.91 -7.99
N VAL A 64 -2.91 -9.60 -8.07
CA VAL A 64 -3.63 -10.19 -6.95
C VAL A 64 -3.36 -11.69 -6.97
N GLY A 65 -2.63 -12.17 -5.98
CA GLY A 65 -2.31 -13.59 -5.78
C GLY A 65 -2.80 -14.09 -4.43
N SER A 66 -2.89 -15.40 -4.29
CA SER A 66 -3.15 -16.04 -3.00
C SER A 66 -1.87 -16.02 -2.15
N TYR A 67 -1.92 -15.48 -0.94
CA TYR A 67 -0.83 -15.64 0.01
C TYR A 67 -0.93 -17.02 0.68
N HIS A 68 -0.01 -17.92 0.34
CA HIS A 68 0.19 -19.16 1.10
C HIS A 68 1.18 -18.87 2.22
N ASN A 69 0.68 -18.63 3.44
CA ASN A 69 1.52 -18.71 4.62
C ASN A 69 1.80 -20.19 4.91
N ASN A 70 3.00 -20.64 4.57
CA ASN A 70 3.54 -21.88 5.13
C ASN A 70 3.87 -21.62 6.61
N LEU A 71 2.85 -21.56 7.46
CA LEU A 71 3.02 -21.73 8.89
C LEU A 71 3.29 -23.22 9.11
N THR A 72 4.54 -23.64 8.94
CA THR A 72 5.02 -24.82 9.63
C THR A 72 5.00 -24.48 11.10
N SER A 73 3.87 -24.72 11.76
CA SER A 73 3.79 -24.81 13.21
C SER A 73 4.60 -26.04 13.61
N THR A 74 5.91 -25.91 13.67
CA THR A 74 6.77 -26.87 14.37
C THR A 74 6.68 -26.55 15.85
N SER A 75 5.54 -26.89 16.46
CA SER A 75 5.54 -27.28 17.87
C SER A 75 6.28 -28.61 17.94
N ASP A 76 7.56 -28.60 18.31
CA ASP A 76 8.11 -29.41 19.41
C ASP A 76 9.66 -29.50 19.41
N LEU A 77 10.22 -29.00 20.52
CA LEU A 77 11.34 -29.53 21.32
C LEU A 77 12.74 -29.72 20.68
N SER A 78 13.61 -28.71 20.82
CA SER A 78 14.67 -28.66 21.85
C SER A 78 15.77 -27.68 21.44
N SER A 79 15.85 -26.52 22.10
CA SER A 79 17.09 -25.73 22.16
C SER A 79 17.19 -25.07 23.53
N PRO A 80 18.39 -25.02 24.14
CA PRO A 80 18.53 -24.78 25.58
C PRO A 80 18.09 -23.38 25.99
N GLN A 81 17.39 -23.29 27.11
CA GLN A 81 16.96 -22.03 27.73
C GLN A 81 18.17 -21.16 28.10
N LEU A 82 18.23 -19.95 27.54
CA LEU A 82 19.07 -18.86 28.02
C LEU A 82 18.22 -17.89 28.87
N PRO A 83 18.80 -17.30 29.92
CA PRO A 83 18.06 -16.96 31.13
C PRO A 83 17.06 -15.80 30.95
N SER A 84 15.92 -15.99 31.60
CA SER A 84 14.87 -15.01 31.86
C SER A 84 15.41 -13.84 32.68
N ALA A 85 15.85 -12.77 32.01
CA ALA A 85 15.83 -11.40 32.52
C ALA A 85 16.52 -10.50 31.50
N PHE A 86 15.78 -10.04 30.48
CA PHE A 86 16.19 -8.82 29.78
C PHE A 86 15.27 -7.69 30.21
N ASP A 87 15.83 -7.02 31.20
CA ASP A 87 15.41 -5.83 31.91
C ASP A 87 15.16 -4.67 30.93
N TRP A 88 14.02 -3.99 31.05
CA TRP A 88 13.53 -2.89 30.21
C TRP A 88 14.27 -1.57 30.47
N ARG A 89 15.55 -1.66 30.87
CA ARG A 89 16.37 -0.57 31.43
C ARG A 89 17.52 -0.08 30.55
N TRP A 90 17.49 -0.35 29.26
CA TRP A 90 18.33 0.36 28.28
C TRP A 90 17.50 1.37 27.50
N SER A 91 17.04 2.33 28.29
CA SER A 91 16.62 3.66 27.87
C SER A 91 17.74 4.35 27.09
N CYS A 92 17.35 5.06 26.04
CA CYS A 92 17.92 6.36 25.67
C CYS A 92 19.41 6.58 25.96
N LEU A 93 20.30 6.07 25.11
CA LEU A 93 21.56 6.76 24.83
C LEU A 93 21.65 6.98 23.32
N TYR A 94 20.87 7.99 22.92
CA TYR A 94 21.11 8.74 21.70
C TYR A 94 22.60 9.12 21.65
N ARG A 95 23.21 8.69 20.56
CA ARG A 95 24.40 9.24 19.91
C ARG A 95 24.41 10.78 20.03
N TYR A 96 25.25 11.31 20.93
CA TYR A 96 25.71 12.69 20.94
C TYR A 96 27.10 12.79 21.58
N THR A 97 28.13 12.62 20.75
CA THR A 97 29.51 13.12 20.93
C THR A 97 30.10 13.25 19.52
N GLY A 98 30.12 14.45 18.93
CA GLY A 98 31.35 15.25 18.69
C GLY A 98 31.88 15.01 17.26
N CYS A 99 32.26 16.00 16.45
CA CYS A 99 32.74 17.37 16.69
C CYS A 99 32.12 18.38 15.71
#